data_AF-R8MDW1-F1
#
_entry.id   AF-R8MDW1-F1
#
_cell.length_a   1.000
_cell.length_b   1.000
_cell.length_c   1.000
_cell.angle_alpha   90.00
_cell.angle_beta   90.00
_cell.angle_gamma   90.00
#
_symmetry.space_group_name_H-M   'P 1'
#
loop_
_entity.id
_entity.type
_entity.pdbx_description
1 polymer ?
#
loop_
_entity_poly.entity_id
_entity_poly.type
_entity_poly.pdbx_seq_one_letter_code
_entity_poly.pdbx_strand_id
1 'polypeptide(L)'
;MNNYGQERERKKFKIPSQIDKSFHVWRFVTLKEASILVGTVLFSGVLWKYILPEDIPFEVKVFSAALPIAFMMAILFITPIKERKNIRWFHKIKWKIDYNKRQKLYFYKKKNGGEY
;
A
#
# COMPACT_ATOMS: atom_id res chain seq x y z
N MET A 1 -43.98 30.23 16.19
CA MET A 1 -43.19 29.00 16.37
C MET A 1 -41.79 29.26 15.83
N ASN A 2 -40.80 29.28 16.72
CA ASN A 2 -39.45 29.74 16.42
C ASN A 2 -38.64 28.71 15.61
N ASN A 3 -38.01 29.17 14.53
CA ASN A 3 -37.23 28.38 13.56
C ASN A 3 -35.77 28.14 14.04
N TYR A 4 -35.56 27.75 15.30
CA TYR A 4 -34.21 27.53 15.86
C TYR A 4 -33.65 26.10 15.69
N GLY A 5 -34.32 25.26 14.88
CA GLY A 5 -33.92 23.86 14.68
C GLY A 5 -33.00 23.60 13.47
N GLN A 6 -32.94 24.51 12.50
CA GLN A 6 -32.33 24.25 11.19
C GLN A 6 -30.88 24.76 11.07
N GLU A 7 -30.33 25.43 12.09
CA GLU A 7 -28.96 25.96 12.04
C GLU A 7 -27.89 25.02 12.63
N ARG A 8 -28.23 23.86 13.18
CA ARG A 8 -27.24 22.91 13.73
C ARG A 8 -26.63 21.97 12.70
N GLU A 9 -27.05 22.06 11.44
CA GLU A 9 -26.33 21.48 10.31
C GLU A 9 -25.37 22.49 9.65
N ARG A 10 -24.84 23.43 10.45
CA ARG A 10 -23.70 24.29 10.09
C ARG A 10 -22.58 23.41 9.52
N LYS A 11 -22.45 23.46 8.18
CA LYS A 11 -21.28 23.13 7.36
C LYS A 11 -20.21 22.37 8.13
N LYS A 12 -20.33 21.04 8.20
CA LYS A 12 -19.19 20.20 8.60
C LYS A 12 -18.04 20.58 7.67
N PHE A 13 -17.00 21.19 8.23
CA PHE A 13 -15.81 21.56 7.49
C PHE A 13 -15.22 20.27 6.90
N LYS A 14 -15.56 19.99 5.64
CA LYS A 14 -14.95 18.89 4.89
C LYS A 14 -13.54 19.37 4.60
N ILE A 15 -12.59 18.95 5.43
CA ILE A 15 -11.17 19.12 5.17
C ILE A 15 -10.95 18.71 3.71
N PRO A 16 -10.42 19.59 2.84
CA PRO A 16 -10.25 19.29 1.44
C PRO A 16 -9.46 17.99 1.31
N SER A 17 -9.92 17.09 0.44
CA SER A 17 -9.34 15.75 0.24
C SER A 17 -7.88 15.76 -0.21
N GLN A 18 -7.33 16.95 -0.48
CA GLN A 18 -5.94 17.17 -0.88
C GLN A 18 -4.95 17.17 0.30
N ILE A 19 -5.44 17.24 1.55
CA ILE A 19 -4.57 17.11 2.73
C ILE A 19 -4.39 15.62 3.03
N ASP A 20 -3.17 15.13 2.82
CA ASP A 20 -2.78 13.76 3.15
C ASP A 20 -2.92 13.55 4.67
N LYS A 21 -3.85 12.69 5.08
CA LYS A 21 -4.13 12.36 6.49
C LYS A 21 -3.27 11.20 7.00
N SER A 22 -2.29 10.75 6.22
CA SER A 22 -1.47 9.62 6.62
C SER A 22 -0.53 9.99 7.77
N PHE A 23 -0.45 9.11 8.77
CA PHE A 23 0.53 9.25 9.85
C PHE A 23 1.91 8.85 9.35
N HIS A 24 2.87 9.75 9.46
CA HIS A 24 4.27 9.53 9.08
C HIS A 24 5.10 9.22 10.32
N VAL A 25 5.78 8.07 10.32
CA VAL A 25 6.75 7.68 11.36
C VAL A 25 8.13 8.25 11.04
N TRP A 26 8.42 8.44 9.74
CA TRP A 26 9.60 9.12 9.23
C TRP A 26 9.21 10.03 8.06
N ARG A 27 10.07 10.98 7.70
CA ARG A 27 9.83 11.99 6.63
C ARG A 27 9.22 11.43 5.33
N PHE A 28 9.50 10.17 5.00
CA PHE A 28 9.01 9.49 3.79
C PHE A 28 8.41 8.11 4.06
N VAL A 29 8.16 7.75 5.33
CA VAL A 29 7.62 6.43 5.71
C VAL A 29 6.36 6.64 6.52
N THR A 30 5.24 6.23 5.94
CA THR A 30 3.95 6.18 6.66
C THR A 30 3.94 5.04 7.66
N LEU A 31 3.10 5.13 8.69
CA LEU A 31 2.91 4.07 9.69
C LEU A 31 2.54 2.72 9.04
N LYS A 32 1.77 2.77 7.96
CA LYS A 32 1.42 1.60 7.16
C LYS A 32 2.63 0.97 6.47
N GLU A 33 3.52 1.79 5.92
CA GLU A 33 4.75 1.29 5.30
C GLU A 33 5.71 0.72 6.37
N ALA A 34 5.78 1.37 7.53
CA ALA A 34 6.55 0.87 8.66
C ALA A 34 6.05 -0.50 9.15
N SER A 35 4.72 -0.69 9.28
CA SER A 35 4.17 -1.98 9.71
C SER A 35 4.42 -3.09 8.69
N ILE A 36 4.37 -2.78 7.38
CA ILE A 36 4.75 -3.71 6.31
C ILE A 36 6.23 -4.10 6.41
N LEU A 37 7.11 -3.14 6.67
CA LEU A 37 8.55 -3.41 6.85
C LEU A 37 8.80 -4.31 8.06
N VAL A 38 8.18 -4.01 9.21
CA VAL A 38 8.27 -4.86 10.42
C VAL A 38 7.79 -6.27 10.12
N GLY A 39 6.64 -6.42 9.45
CA GLY A 39 6.12 -7.72 9.04
C GLY A 39 7.09 -8.48 8.13
N THR A 40 7.79 -7.77 7.24
CA THR A 40 8.77 -8.35 6.32
C THR A 40 10.03 -8.84 7.06
N VAL A 41 10.51 -8.08 8.04
CA VAL A 41 11.66 -8.49 8.88
C VAL A 41 11.31 -9.72 9.69
N LEU A 42 10.11 -9.75 10.30
CA LEU A 42 9.64 -10.93 11.04
C LEU A 42 9.53 -12.15 10.13
N PHE A 43 8.95 -11.97 8.93
CA PHE A 43 8.86 -13.03 7.92
C PHE A 43 10.23 -13.56 7.49
N SER A 44 11.20 -12.68 7.27
CA SER A 44 12.58 -13.05 6.97
C SER A 44 13.24 -13.83 8.11
N GLY A 45 13.00 -13.44 9.38
CA GLY A 45 13.48 -14.19 10.54
C GLY A 45 12.85 -15.59 10.65
N VAL A 46 11.57 -15.73 10.31
CA VAL A 46 10.89 -17.03 10.25
C VAL A 46 11.48 -17.90 9.13
N LEU A 47 11.69 -17.34 7.93
CA LEU A 47 12.37 -18.01 6.81
C LEU A 47 13.75 -18.53 7.24
N TRP A 48 14.54 -17.69 7.90
CA TRP A 48 15.86 -18.07 8.41
C TRP A 48 15.80 -19.25 9.38
N LYS A 49 14.86 -19.21 10.33
CA LYS A 49 14.79 -20.20 11.41
C LYS A 49 14.19 -21.53 11.00
N TYR A 50 13.16 -21.52 10.16
CA TYR A 50 12.34 -22.71 9.90
C TYR A 50 12.44 -23.26 8.48
N ILE A 51 12.84 -22.44 7.51
CA ILE A 51 12.83 -22.84 6.09
C ILE A 51 14.24 -23.10 5.58
N LEU A 52 15.25 -22.38 6.09
CA LEU A 52 16.64 -22.55 5.66
C LEU A 52 17.35 -23.64 6.48
N PRO A 53 17.76 -24.76 5.86
CA PRO A 53 18.52 -25.83 6.50
C PRO A 53 19.81 -25.34 7.19
N GLU A 54 20.28 -26.06 8.21
CA GLU A 54 21.48 -25.69 8.98
C GLU A 54 22.80 -26.08 8.30
N ASP A 55 22.73 -27.01 7.35
CA ASP A 55 23.81 -27.52 6.52
C ASP A 55 24.23 -26.57 5.38
N ILE A 56 23.47 -25.49 5.16
CA ILE A 56 23.80 -24.46 4.18
C ILE A 56 24.86 -23.49 4.75
N PRO A 57 25.86 -23.07 3.95
CA PRO A 57 26.81 -22.04 4.36
C PRO A 57 26.13 -20.78 4.90
N PHE A 58 26.69 -20.22 5.97
CA PHE A 58 26.11 -19.08 6.68
C PHE A 58 25.87 -17.88 5.75
N GLU A 59 26.77 -17.61 4.81
CA GLU A 59 26.69 -16.51 3.86
C GLU A 59 25.45 -16.64 2.96
N VAL A 60 25.17 -17.85 2.48
CA VAL A 60 24.01 -18.14 1.64
C VAL A 60 22.73 -17.98 2.46
N LYS A 61 22.75 -18.38 3.73
CA LYS A 61 21.63 -18.21 4.65
C LYS A 61 21.32 -16.72 4.88
N VAL A 62 22.36 -15.88 5.06
CA VAL A 62 22.23 -14.42 5.28
C VAL A 62 21.74 -13.73 4.04
N PHE A 63 22.31 -14.06 2.90
CA PHE A 63 21.88 -13.54 1.62
C PHE A 63 20.39 -13.85 1.38
N SER A 64 19.98 -15.10 1.61
CA SER A 64 18.60 -15.55 1.39
C SER A 64 17.60 -14.85 2.31
N ALA A 65 17.93 -14.67 3.59
CA ALA A 65 17.07 -13.94 4.52
C ALA A 65 17.04 -12.43 4.23
N ALA A 66 18.10 -11.85 3.68
CA ALA A 66 18.12 -10.43 3.31
C ALA A 66 17.24 -10.13 2.07
N LEU A 67 17.04 -11.10 1.17
CA LEU A 67 16.31 -10.89 -0.09
C LEU A 67 14.88 -10.35 0.09
N PRO A 68 14.00 -10.93 0.93
CA PRO A 68 12.66 -10.38 1.16
C PRO A 68 12.68 -8.93 1.65
N ILE A 69 13.62 -8.60 2.53
CA ILE A 69 13.75 -7.25 3.10
C ILE A 69 14.19 -6.27 2.02
N ALA A 70 15.24 -6.61 1.27
CA ALA A 70 15.75 -5.79 0.17
C ALA A 70 14.68 -5.57 -0.91
N PHE A 71 13.93 -6.62 -1.27
CA PHE A 71 12.85 -6.54 -2.24
C PHE A 71 11.72 -5.62 -1.78
N MET A 72 11.31 -5.71 -0.51
CA MET A 72 10.27 -4.84 0.03
C MET A 72 10.73 -3.39 0.14
N MET A 73 11.98 -3.14 0.52
CA MET A 73 12.55 -1.80 0.46
C MET A 73 12.56 -1.25 -0.97
N ALA A 74 12.89 -2.08 -1.96
CA ALA A 74 12.83 -1.67 -3.36
C ALA A 74 11.41 -1.24 -3.78
N ILE A 75 10.37 -1.99 -3.40
CA ILE A 75 8.97 -1.64 -3.71
C ILE A 75 8.53 -0.33 -3.03
N LEU A 76 8.98 -0.11 -1.80
CA LEU A 76 8.55 1.03 -0.99
C LEU A 76 9.31 2.31 -1.33
N PHE A 77 10.60 2.23 -1.65
CA PHE A 77 11.44 3.42 -1.81
C PHE A 77 11.81 3.73 -3.26
N ILE A 78 11.83 2.76 -4.16
CA ILE A 78 12.20 3.01 -5.56
C ILE A 78 11.02 3.62 -6.31
N THR A 79 11.31 4.71 -7.02
CA THR A 79 10.41 5.38 -7.95
C THR A 79 10.61 4.82 -9.36
N PRO A 80 9.66 4.07 -9.94
CA PRO A 80 9.81 3.49 -11.27
C PRO A 80 9.85 4.51 -12.41
N ILE A 81 9.39 5.74 -12.19
CA ILE A 81 9.24 6.79 -13.21
C ILE A 81 10.15 7.94 -12.81
N LYS A 82 11.20 8.23 -13.60
CA LYS A 82 12.24 9.22 -13.26
C LYS A 82 11.68 10.63 -13.13
N GLU A 83 10.67 10.96 -13.93
CA GLU A 83 10.03 12.27 -14.00
C GLU A 83 9.07 12.51 -12.81
N ARG A 84 8.66 11.44 -12.10
CA ARG A 84 7.61 11.50 -11.06
C ARG A 84 8.11 10.90 -9.75
N LYS A 85 8.88 11.70 -8.99
CA LYS A 85 9.48 11.31 -7.70
C LYS A 85 8.47 10.95 -6.60
N ASN A 86 7.20 11.32 -6.75
CA ASN A 86 6.14 10.96 -5.79
C ASN A 86 5.48 9.61 -6.09
N ILE A 87 5.74 9.00 -7.26
CA ILE A 87 5.12 7.73 -7.65
C ILE A 87 6.09 6.59 -7.34
N ARG A 88 5.77 5.81 -6.31
CA ARG A 88 6.49 4.59 -5.91
C ARG A 88 5.97 3.35 -6.63
N TRP A 89 6.74 2.26 -6.63
CA TRP A 89 6.31 0.96 -7.15
C TRP A 89 4.99 0.48 -6.55
N PHE A 90 4.80 0.67 -5.24
CA PHE A 90 3.54 0.37 -4.56
C PHE A 90 2.32 1.02 -5.23
N HIS A 91 2.42 2.29 -5.63
CA HIS A 91 1.34 3.01 -6.31
C HIS A 91 1.00 2.40 -7.67
N LYS A 92 2.03 2.05 -8.45
CA LYS A 92 1.86 1.42 -9.76
C LYS A 92 1.14 0.08 -9.65
N ILE A 93 1.51 -0.73 -8.65
CA ILE A 93 0.86 -2.03 -8.38
C ILE A 93 -0.60 -1.81 -7.99
N LYS A 94 -0.86 -0.90 -7.03
CA LYS A 94 -2.22 -0.56 -6.60
C LYS A 94 -3.09 -0.11 -7.78
N TRP A 95 -2.59 0.80 -8.62
CA TRP A 95 -3.34 1.29 -9.77
C TRP A 95 -3.63 0.20 -10.80
N LYS A 96 -2.70 -0.73 -11.02
CA LYS A 96 -2.94 -1.88 -11.90
C LYS A 96 -4.06 -2.77 -11.36
N ILE A 97 -4.06 -3.04 -10.05
CA ILE A 97 -5.11 -3.82 -9.38
C ILE A 97 -6.47 -3.09 -9.49
N ASP A 98 -6.50 -1.80 -9.19
CA ASP A 98 -7.72 -0.99 -9.23
C ASP A 98 -8.26 -0.85 -10.67
N TYR A 99 -7.39 -0.72 -11.65
CA TYR A 99 -7.76 -0.72 -13.07
C TYR A 99 -8.41 -2.04 -13.47
N ASN A 100 -7.81 -3.17 -13.12
CA ASN A 100 -8.38 -4.49 -13.43
C ASN A 100 -9.74 -4.70 -12.75
N LYS A 101 -9.90 -4.24 -11.50
CA LYS A 101 -11.20 -4.27 -10.80
C LYS A 101 -12.25 -3.43 -11.51
N ARG A 102 -11.90 -2.23 -11.98
CA ARG A 102 -12.82 -1.37 -12.75
C ARG A 102 -13.22 -1.98 -14.09
N GLN A 103 -12.26 -2.54 -14.85
CA GLN A 103 -12.56 -3.21 -16.11
C GLN A 103 -13.56 -4.37 -15.91
N LYS A 104 -13.40 -5.17 -14.85
CA LYS A 104 -14.38 -6.21 -14.48
C LYS A 104 -15.79 -5.65 -14.28
N LEU A 105 -15.94 -4.50 -13.60
CA LEU A 105 -17.26 -3.87 -13.41
C LEU A 105 -17.94 -3.54 -14.75
N TYR A 106 -17.21 -3.00 -15.73
CA TYR A 106 -17.78 -2.67 -17.04
C TYR A 106 -18.07 -3.91 -17.90
N PHE A 107 -17.21 -4.92 -17.88
CA PHE A 107 -17.41 -6.17 -18.64
C PHE A 107 -18.52 -7.05 -18.06
N TYR A 108 -18.64 -7.18 -16.74
CA TYR A 108 -19.72 -7.97 -16.11
C TYR A 108 -21.07 -7.23 -16.10
N LYS A 109 -21.07 -5.89 -15.99
CA LYS A 109 -22.32 -5.10 -16.14
C LYS A 109 -22.93 -5.24 -17.54
N LYS A 110 -22.11 -5.45 -18.57
CA LYS A 110 -22.59 -5.73 -19.94
C LYS A 110 -23.16 -7.15 -20.12
N LYS A 111 -22.75 -8.11 -19.27
CA LYS A 111 -23.15 -9.52 -19.39
C LYS A 111 -24.47 -9.86 -18.66
N ASN A 112 -24.88 -9.05 -17.69
CA ASN A 112 -26.07 -9.29 -16.86
C ASN A 112 -27.25 -8.34 -17.13
N GLY A 113 -27.45 -7.90 -18.38
CA GLY A 113 -28.70 -7.23 -18.79
C GLY A 113 -28.71 -5.70 -18.69
N GLY A 114 -27.82 -5.04 -19.42
CA GLY A 114 -27.98 -3.63 -19.76
C GLY A 114 -28.40 -3.51 -21.23
N GLU A 115 -29.69 -3.73 -21.51
CA GLU A 115 -30.33 -3.14 -22.68
C GLU A 115 -30.29 -1.61 -22.50
N TYR A 116 -29.95 -0.90 -23.58
CA TYR A 116 -29.95 0.57 -23.62
C TYR A 116 -31.36 1.09 -23.79
#